data_AF-A0A834Z0N3-F1
#
_entry.id   AF-A0A834Z0N3-F1
#
_cell.length_a   1.000
_cell.length_b   1.000
_cell.length_c   1.000
_cell.angle_alpha   90.00
_cell.angle_beta   90.00
_cell.angle_gamma   90.00
#
_symmetry.space_group_name_H-M   'P 1'
#
loop_
_entity.id
_entity.type
_entity.pdbx_description
1 polymer ?
#
loop_
_entity_poly.entity_id
_entity_poly.type
_entity_poly.pdbx_seq_one_letter_code
_entity_poly.pdbx_strand_id
1 'polypeptide(L)'
;MASSNSPGYLIYDLKTLSFSNILSILFYPGVFLSYEFVSSNLPDPKFKSFYFRLMMAVTFTIQKLLLRFGSNLESVGNKIEYTLNLLWLNGGVICLFINYIRGSVKNPEQGTATFRSIVSHIDERTNLKEASPNHGETVTIGTVGMIETLDLCTITAKLAYENKAYVENVVRNQWKMHFVEFYDSFNVALQDWATQSFIFCDREEDAQLIVVAFRGTEAFNANDWLTDFDISSFEIREVGNVHHGFMQALGMQDDKVYEAGWPKNLRGDEENRKFAYYAIREKLRTLLERNKNAKILVTGHSLGGALAILFPCLLVLHQEDTILNSLTDVYTFGQPRVGDASFGNYMKKHFIENHIRYKRVVYRYDIVPRLPLRSPSSTSPTLEAASTTPVGTT
;
A
#
# COMPACT_ATOMS: atom_id res chain seq x y z
N MET A 1 29.95 25.79 -14.90
CA MET A 1 30.38 24.52 -14.29
C MET A 1 29.14 23.78 -13.86
N ALA A 2 28.73 22.75 -14.59
CA ALA A 2 27.57 21.94 -14.26
C ALA A 2 27.94 21.01 -13.11
N SER A 3 27.43 21.27 -11.90
CA SER A 3 27.54 20.32 -10.79
C SER A 3 26.63 19.14 -11.07
N SER A 4 27.23 17.96 -11.21
CA SER A 4 26.56 16.66 -11.27
C SER A 4 25.81 16.40 -9.97
N ASN A 5 24.54 16.79 -9.88
CA ASN A 5 23.68 16.53 -8.73
C ASN A 5 22.79 15.32 -8.99
N SER A 6 23.38 14.12 -8.93
CA SER A 6 22.58 12.89 -8.81
C SER A 6 21.81 12.92 -7.48
N PRO A 7 20.54 12.49 -7.44
CA PRO A 7 19.75 12.45 -6.19
C PRO A 7 20.44 11.58 -5.13
N GLY A 8 20.32 11.97 -3.86
CA GLY A 8 20.79 11.14 -2.75
C GLY A 8 20.05 9.80 -2.71
N TYR A 9 20.76 8.69 -2.53
CA TYR A 9 20.14 7.37 -2.35
C TYR A 9 20.92 6.52 -1.38
N LEU A 10 20.22 5.56 -0.78
CA LEU A 10 20.76 4.50 0.06
C LEU A 10 19.95 3.24 -0.24
N ILE A 11 20.57 2.29 -0.94
CA ILE A 11 19.95 1.07 -1.43
C ILE A 11 20.69 -0.13 -0.87
N TYR A 12 19.93 -1.11 -0.39
CA TYR A 12 20.45 -2.37 0.11
C TYR A 12 20.11 -3.52 -0.85
N ASP A 13 21.14 -4.15 -1.41
CA ASP A 13 20.96 -5.35 -2.23
C ASP A 13 20.93 -6.61 -1.35
N LEU A 14 19.73 -7.15 -1.14
CA LEU A 14 19.53 -8.35 -0.34
C LEU A 14 20.14 -9.61 -0.96
N LYS A 15 20.47 -9.64 -2.26
CA LYS A 15 21.06 -10.83 -2.90
C LYS A 15 22.51 -11.02 -2.47
N THR A 16 23.28 -9.94 -2.45
CA THR A 16 24.72 -9.95 -2.09
C THR A 16 24.97 -9.91 -0.57
N LEU A 17 23.97 -9.54 0.23
CA LEU A 17 24.07 -9.56 1.69
C LEU A 17 24.34 -10.98 2.24
N SER A 18 25.33 -11.20 3.10
CA SER A 18 25.56 -12.49 3.78
C SER A 18 25.24 -12.43 5.28
N PHE A 19 25.04 -13.58 5.93
CA PHE A 19 24.90 -13.63 7.40
C PHE A 19 26.12 -13.09 8.14
N SER A 20 27.31 -13.26 7.57
CA SER A 20 28.56 -12.68 8.10
C SER A 20 28.50 -11.15 8.04
N ASN A 21 27.96 -10.58 6.96
CA ASN A 21 27.76 -9.12 6.86
C ASN A 21 26.80 -8.62 7.94
N ILE A 22 25.68 -9.31 8.19
CA ILE A 22 24.71 -8.94 9.25
C ILE A 22 25.39 -8.90 10.63
N LEU A 23 26.17 -9.93 10.97
CA LEU A 23 26.91 -9.97 12.22
C LEU A 23 27.95 -8.83 12.29
N SER A 24 28.60 -8.56 11.16
CA SER A 24 29.60 -7.51 11.08
C SER A 24 29.01 -6.12 11.26
N ILE A 25 27.82 -5.85 10.70
CA ILE A 25 27.08 -4.61 10.93
C ILE A 25 26.81 -4.41 12.41
N LEU A 26 26.45 -5.45 13.15
CA LEU A 26 26.13 -5.32 14.57
C LEU A 26 27.36 -4.88 15.39
N PHE A 27 28.52 -5.49 15.13
CA PHE A 27 29.71 -5.38 15.98
C PHE A 27 30.80 -4.43 15.46
N TYR A 28 30.82 -4.06 14.17
CA TYR A 28 31.88 -3.24 13.56
C TYR A 28 31.32 -1.97 12.87
N PRO A 29 31.28 -0.82 13.58
CA PRO A 29 30.63 0.41 13.13
C PRO A 29 31.24 1.11 11.89
N GLY A 30 32.45 0.73 11.46
CA GLY A 30 33.30 1.57 10.61
C GLY A 30 33.50 1.10 9.16
N VAL A 31 32.77 0.08 8.72
CA VAL A 31 33.01 -0.61 7.43
C VAL A 31 31.77 -0.57 6.51
N PHE A 32 30.72 0.15 6.91
CA PHE A 32 29.37 -0.04 6.37
C PHE A 32 29.22 0.29 4.88
N LEU A 33 29.76 1.42 4.43
CA LEU A 33 29.72 1.82 3.01
C LEU A 33 30.69 1.03 2.10
N SER A 34 31.55 0.19 2.68
CA SER A 34 32.47 -0.65 1.92
C SER A 34 31.90 -2.02 1.58
N TYR A 35 30.71 -2.34 2.07
CA TYR A 35 30.07 -3.61 1.75
C TYR A 35 29.42 -3.56 0.37
N GLU A 36 29.61 -4.64 -0.40
CA GLU A 36 29.05 -4.83 -1.74
C GLU A 36 27.52 -4.70 -1.78
N PHE A 37 26.82 -5.06 -0.69
CA PHE A 37 25.36 -4.98 -0.60
C PHE A 37 24.83 -3.57 -0.32
N VAL A 38 25.69 -2.58 -0.08
CA VAL A 38 25.28 -1.19 0.22
C VAL A 38 25.68 -0.29 -0.94
N SER A 39 24.70 0.36 -1.55
CA SER A 39 24.94 1.37 -2.58
C SER A 39 24.41 2.72 -2.07
N SER A 40 25.30 3.71 -1.91
CA SER A 40 24.91 5.05 -1.46
C SER A 40 25.86 6.13 -1.94
N ASN A 41 25.31 7.33 -2.15
CA ASN A 41 26.06 8.56 -2.36
C ASN A 41 25.87 9.57 -1.19
N LEU A 42 25.25 9.14 -0.09
CA LEU A 42 25.07 9.95 1.13
C LEU A 42 26.28 9.79 2.08
N PRO A 43 26.68 10.85 2.81
CA PRO A 43 27.72 10.74 3.81
C PRO A 43 27.29 9.80 4.97
N ASP A 44 28.27 9.33 5.76
CA ASP A 44 28.19 8.23 6.74
C ASP A 44 27.94 8.62 8.23
N PRO A 45 27.05 9.56 8.63
CA PRO A 45 26.88 9.89 10.05
C PRO A 45 25.89 8.97 10.79
N LYS A 46 25.03 8.21 10.09
CA LYS A 46 23.87 7.51 10.70
C LYS A 46 24.20 6.18 11.41
N PHE A 47 25.36 5.58 11.13
CA PHE A 47 25.65 4.18 11.49
C PHE A 47 26.42 3.97 12.80
N LYS A 48 26.71 5.06 13.54
CA LYS A 48 27.46 4.97 14.81
C LYS A 48 26.64 4.42 15.98
N SER A 49 25.31 4.54 15.96
CA SER A 49 24.42 4.08 17.04
C SER A 49 24.28 2.56 17.05
N PHE A 50 24.56 1.91 18.19
CA PHE A 50 24.37 0.46 18.36
C PHE A 50 22.91 0.04 18.15
N TYR A 51 21.95 0.81 18.68
CA TYR A 51 20.52 0.52 18.50
C TYR A 51 20.13 0.50 17.03
N PHE A 52 20.63 1.44 16.23
CA PHE A 52 20.37 1.48 14.79
C PHE A 52 20.96 0.27 14.07
N ARG A 53 22.20 -0.12 14.41
CA ARG A 53 22.84 -1.32 13.85
C ARG A 53 22.12 -2.62 14.24
N LEU A 54 21.63 -2.71 15.48
CA LEU A 54 20.80 -3.83 15.93
C LEU A 54 19.50 -3.93 15.13
N MET A 55 18.81 -2.81 14.91
CA MET A 55 17.59 -2.80 14.11
C MET A 55 17.84 -3.23 12.67
N MET A 56 18.88 -2.70 12.02
CA MET A 56 19.26 -3.16 10.68
C MET A 56 19.59 -4.65 10.66
N ALA A 57 20.35 -5.14 11.64
CA ALA A 57 20.69 -6.56 11.71
C ALA A 57 19.44 -7.45 11.86
N VAL A 58 18.48 -7.05 12.69
CA VAL A 58 17.18 -7.74 12.84
C VAL A 58 16.39 -7.70 11.52
N THR A 59 16.23 -6.53 10.91
CA THR A 59 15.53 -6.36 9.63
C THR A 59 16.15 -7.23 8.54
N PHE A 60 17.46 -7.17 8.35
CA PHE A 60 18.18 -7.99 7.37
C PHE A 60 18.07 -9.48 7.65
N THR A 61 18.07 -9.89 8.92
CA THR A 61 17.85 -11.29 9.29
C THR A 61 16.45 -11.75 8.89
N ILE A 62 15.41 -10.95 9.18
CA ILE A 62 14.04 -11.23 8.78
C ILE A 62 13.93 -11.34 7.25
N GLN A 63 14.47 -10.37 6.51
CA GLN A 63 14.47 -10.38 5.04
C GLN A 63 15.20 -11.61 4.47
N LYS A 64 16.32 -12.03 5.07
CA LYS A 64 17.01 -13.26 4.66
C LYS A 64 16.21 -14.53 4.93
N LEU A 65 15.49 -14.59 6.05
CA LEU A 65 14.58 -15.70 6.34
C LEU A 65 13.41 -15.73 5.35
N LEU A 66 12.82 -14.57 5.03
CA LEU A 66 11.75 -14.45 4.04
C LEU A 66 12.20 -14.89 2.65
N LEU A 67 13.38 -14.46 2.18
CA LEU A 67 13.94 -14.92 0.91
C LEU A 67 14.19 -16.44 0.87
N ARG A 68 14.60 -17.02 2.00
CA ARG A 68 14.89 -18.45 2.10
C ARG A 68 13.64 -19.33 2.18
N PHE A 69 12.59 -18.85 2.86
CA PHE A 69 11.42 -19.64 3.20
C PHE A 69 10.11 -19.11 2.57
N GLY A 70 10.18 -18.11 1.69
CA GLY A 70 9.01 -17.43 1.14
C GLY A 70 8.04 -18.35 0.41
N SER A 71 8.54 -19.27 -0.42
CA SER A 71 7.69 -20.26 -1.12
C SER A 71 6.96 -21.20 -0.15
N ASN A 72 7.59 -21.53 0.98
CA ASN A 72 6.93 -22.34 2.02
C ASN A 72 5.84 -21.54 2.73
N LEU A 73 6.06 -20.24 2.96
CA LEU A 73 5.09 -19.35 3.59
C LEU A 73 3.83 -19.22 2.72
N GLU A 74 4.01 -18.98 1.42
CA GLU A 74 2.91 -18.90 0.46
C GLU A 74 2.13 -20.22 0.37
N SER A 75 2.82 -21.37 0.33
CA SER A 75 2.18 -22.68 0.35
C SER A 75 1.35 -22.92 1.62
N VAL A 76 1.85 -22.46 2.78
CA VAL A 76 1.11 -22.52 4.04
C VAL A 76 -0.13 -21.63 3.99
N GLY A 77 0.00 -20.40 3.49
CA GLY A 77 -1.12 -19.48 3.30
C GLY A 77 -2.22 -20.08 2.43
N ASN A 78 -1.84 -20.58 1.24
CA ASN A 78 -2.76 -21.23 0.32
C ASN A 78 -3.51 -22.42 0.95
N LYS A 79 -2.84 -23.24 1.77
CA LYS A 79 -3.48 -24.35 2.50
C LYS A 79 -4.45 -23.87 3.57
N ILE A 80 -4.08 -22.84 4.33
CA ILE A 80 -4.94 -22.24 5.35
C ILE A 80 -6.20 -21.68 4.69
N GLU A 81 -6.06 -20.83 3.68
CA GLU A 81 -7.20 -20.23 2.98
C GLU A 81 -8.08 -21.27 2.30
N TYR A 82 -7.49 -22.27 1.63
CA TYR A 82 -8.25 -23.38 1.06
C TYR A 82 -9.08 -24.10 2.14
N THR A 83 -8.46 -24.40 3.29
CA THR A 83 -9.14 -25.09 4.39
C THR A 83 -10.28 -24.26 4.97
N LEU A 84 -10.05 -22.97 5.20
CA LEU A 84 -11.08 -22.05 5.72
C LEU A 84 -12.25 -21.92 4.74
N ASN A 85 -11.97 -21.78 3.44
CA ASN A 85 -13.01 -21.71 2.41
C ASN A 85 -13.76 -23.03 2.24
N LEU A 86 -13.08 -24.18 2.32
CA LEU A 86 -13.72 -25.50 2.27
C LEU A 86 -14.71 -25.65 3.43
N LEU A 87 -14.31 -25.25 4.65
CA LEU A 87 -15.19 -25.27 5.82
C LEU A 87 -16.37 -24.31 5.64
N TRP A 88 -16.12 -23.09 5.18
CA TRP A 88 -17.14 -22.06 5.01
C TRP A 88 -18.20 -22.46 3.96
N LEU A 89 -17.78 -22.90 2.77
CA LEU A 89 -18.68 -23.31 1.68
C LEU A 89 -19.57 -24.50 2.03
N ASN A 90 -19.11 -25.35 2.95
CA ASN A 90 -19.82 -26.55 3.36
C ASN A 90 -20.60 -26.38 4.68
N GLY A 91 -20.64 -25.17 5.27
CA GLY A 91 -21.41 -24.92 6.49
C GLY A 91 -20.75 -25.40 7.78
N GLY A 92 -19.41 -25.43 7.81
CA GLY A 92 -18.59 -25.83 8.97
C GLY A 92 -18.20 -27.31 8.99
N VAL A 93 -17.48 -27.72 10.03
CA VAL A 93 -16.86 -29.06 10.13
C VAL A 93 -17.89 -30.20 10.07
N ILE A 94 -19.00 -30.06 10.81
CA ILE A 94 -20.04 -31.09 10.88
C ILE A 94 -20.72 -31.27 9.52
N CYS A 95 -21.10 -30.15 8.89
CA CYS A 95 -21.76 -30.17 7.59
C CYS A 95 -20.81 -30.61 6.47
N LEU A 96 -19.51 -30.30 6.55
CA LEU A 96 -18.50 -30.84 5.64
C LEU A 96 -18.42 -32.37 5.74
N PHE A 97 -18.43 -32.94 6.94
CA PHE A 97 -18.45 -34.38 7.13
C PHE A 97 -19.72 -35.02 6.55
N ILE A 98 -20.88 -34.40 6.75
CA ILE A 98 -22.15 -34.85 6.16
C ILE A 98 -22.10 -34.80 4.63
N ASN A 99 -21.61 -33.70 4.06
CA ASN A 99 -21.48 -33.52 2.61
C ASN A 99 -20.47 -34.52 2.01
N TYR A 100 -19.42 -34.86 2.76
CA TYR A 100 -18.46 -35.90 2.36
C TYR A 100 -19.13 -37.27 2.24
N ILE A 101 -19.91 -37.68 3.25
CA ILE A 101 -20.68 -38.94 3.19
C ILE A 101 -21.68 -38.92 2.04
N ARG A 102 -22.30 -37.76 1.75
CA ARG A 102 -23.29 -37.60 0.67
C ARG A 102 -22.67 -37.43 -0.73
N GLY A 103 -21.35 -37.31 -0.84
CA GLY A 103 -20.68 -37.02 -2.12
C GLY A 103 -21.00 -35.62 -2.68
N SER A 104 -21.43 -34.68 -1.84
CA SER A 104 -21.90 -33.34 -2.23
C SER A 104 -21.00 -32.22 -1.69
N VAL A 105 -19.70 -32.49 -1.52
CA VAL A 105 -18.72 -31.51 -1.02
C VAL A 105 -18.53 -30.41 -2.06
N LYS A 106 -18.67 -29.16 -1.62
CA LYS A 106 -18.35 -27.99 -2.43
C LYS A 106 -16.88 -27.65 -2.27
N ASN A 107 -16.10 -27.82 -3.33
CA ASN A 107 -14.68 -27.47 -3.31
C ASN A 107 -14.50 -25.96 -3.56
N PRO A 108 -13.64 -25.27 -2.79
CA PRO A 108 -13.34 -23.88 -3.05
C PRO A 108 -12.47 -23.75 -4.30
N GLU A 109 -12.82 -22.77 -5.14
CA GLU A 109 -12.10 -22.44 -6.37
C GLU A 109 -11.51 -21.03 -6.24
N GLN A 110 -10.19 -20.92 -6.31
CA GLN A 110 -9.48 -19.64 -6.21
C GLN A 110 -9.91 -18.69 -7.33
N GLY A 111 -10.00 -17.40 -7.02
CA GLY A 111 -10.41 -16.37 -7.97
C GLY A 111 -11.93 -16.27 -8.22
N THR A 112 -12.75 -17.07 -7.53
CA THR A 112 -14.20 -16.94 -7.58
C THR A 112 -14.73 -15.95 -6.53
N ALA A 113 -15.94 -15.43 -6.77
CA ALA A 113 -16.62 -14.53 -5.84
C ALA A 113 -16.97 -15.16 -4.48
N THR A 114 -16.85 -16.49 -4.37
CA THR A 114 -17.08 -17.24 -3.13
C THR A 114 -15.81 -17.56 -2.36
N PHE A 115 -14.63 -17.39 -2.98
CA PHE A 115 -13.34 -17.59 -2.34
C PHE A 115 -12.95 -16.32 -1.57
N ARG A 116 -12.58 -16.49 -0.30
CA ARG A 116 -12.22 -15.42 0.63
C ARG A 116 -10.77 -15.53 1.05
N SER A 117 -10.08 -14.40 1.17
CA SER A 117 -8.77 -14.35 1.83
C SER A 117 -8.92 -14.62 3.34
N ILE A 118 -7.80 -14.85 4.02
CA ILE A 118 -7.77 -14.92 5.49
C ILE A 118 -8.33 -13.65 6.13
N VAL A 119 -8.20 -12.47 5.50
CA VAL A 119 -8.68 -11.20 6.03
C VAL A 119 -10.21 -11.20 6.12
N SER A 120 -10.90 -11.66 5.08
CA SER A 120 -12.37 -11.79 5.10
C SER A 120 -12.87 -12.93 5.97
N HIS A 121 -12.04 -13.92 6.30
CA HIS A 121 -12.37 -14.91 7.33
C HIS A 121 -12.25 -14.34 8.76
N ILE A 122 -11.35 -13.38 9.00
CA ILE A 122 -11.21 -12.71 10.30
C ILE A 122 -12.33 -11.67 10.49
N ASP A 123 -12.68 -10.94 9.44
CA ASP A 123 -13.76 -9.95 9.46
C ASP A 123 -14.65 -10.07 8.21
N GLU A 124 -15.81 -10.71 8.37
CA GLU A 124 -16.75 -10.97 7.28
C GLU A 124 -17.57 -9.75 6.84
N ARG A 125 -17.48 -8.60 7.54
CA ARG A 125 -18.36 -7.45 7.28
C ARG A 125 -18.09 -6.81 5.93
N THR A 126 -19.10 -6.68 5.10
CA THR A 126 -19.01 -5.92 3.85
C THR A 126 -20.03 -4.78 3.78
N ASN A 127 -20.99 -4.74 4.71
CA ASN A 127 -22.01 -3.71 4.75
C ASN A 127 -21.40 -2.36 5.11
N LEU A 128 -21.88 -1.32 4.43
CA LEU A 128 -21.52 0.07 4.70
C LEU A 128 -22.47 0.66 5.72
N LYS A 129 -21.93 1.44 6.65
CA LYS A 129 -22.72 2.11 7.69
C LYS A 129 -23.35 3.40 7.15
N GLU A 130 -24.67 3.46 7.25
CA GLU A 130 -25.42 4.69 6.98
C GLU A 130 -25.01 5.79 7.96
N ALA A 131 -24.87 7.01 7.45
CA ALA A 131 -24.47 8.16 8.25
C ALA A 131 -25.53 8.51 9.30
N SER A 132 -25.10 8.63 10.55
CA SER A 132 -25.94 9.21 11.60
C SER A 132 -25.91 10.75 11.50
N PRO A 133 -27.04 11.45 11.70
CA PRO A 133 -27.11 12.92 11.58
C PRO A 133 -26.13 13.70 12.46
N ASN A 134 -25.57 13.07 13.51
CA ASN A 134 -24.84 13.75 14.56
C ASN A 134 -23.34 13.41 14.64
N HIS A 135 -22.79 12.49 13.82
CA HIS A 135 -21.39 12.05 13.97
C HIS A 135 -20.69 11.77 12.63
N GLY A 136 -19.54 12.40 12.42
CA GLY A 136 -18.56 12.02 11.39
C GLY A 136 -18.65 12.79 10.06
N GLU A 137 -17.61 12.62 9.23
CA GLU A 137 -17.62 13.07 7.84
C GLU A 137 -18.40 12.08 6.98
N THR A 138 -19.22 12.60 6.09
CA THR A 138 -20.12 11.81 5.24
C THR A 138 -19.82 12.05 3.77
N VAL A 139 -19.92 11.00 2.96
CA VAL A 139 -19.97 11.13 1.49
C VAL A 139 -21.38 10.79 1.03
N THR A 140 -21.95 11.66 0.19
CA THR A 140 -23.18 11.36 -0.53
C THR A 140 -22.87 10.38 -1.65
N ILE A 141 -23.47 9.20 -1.57
CA ILE A 141 -23.42 8.20 -2.64
C ILE A 141 -24.80 8.21 -3.28
N GLY A 142 -24.88 8.62 -4.55
CA GLY A 142 -26.15 8.93 -5.19
C GLY A 142 -27.19 7.81 -5.18
N THR A 143 -26.75 6.56 -5.09
CA THR A 143 -27.61 5.36 -5.08
C THR A 143 -27.95 4.83 -3.68
N VAL A 144 -27.18 5.19 -2.63
CA VAL A 144 -27.25 4.55 -1.30
C VAL A 144 -27.52 5.55 -0.16
N GLY A 145 -27.41 6.86 -0.42
CA GLY A 145 -27.60 7.90 0.59
C GLY A 145 -26.29 8.41 1.19
N MET A 146 -26.35 8.96 2.40
CA MET A 146 -25.16 9.45 3.11
C MET A 146 -24.47 8.28 3.83
N ILE A 147 -23.22 8.02 3.50
CA ILE A 147 -22.39 6.98 4.14
C ILE A 147 -21.27 7.64 4.92
N GLU A 148 -20.90 7.07 6.06
CA GLU A 148 -19.73 7.53 6.82
C GLU A 148 -18.45 7.28 6.00
N THR A 149 -17.71 8.35 5.67
CA THR A 149 -16.52 8.29 4.81
C THR A 149 -15.47 7.32 5.38
N LEU A 150 -15.28 7.36 6.70
CA LEU A 150 -14.32 6.50 7.39
C LEU A 150 -14.68 5.02 7.25
N ASP A 151 -15.97 4.67 7.34
CA ASP A 151 -16.44 3.30 7.21
C ASP A 151 -16.24 2.78 5.79
N LEU A 152 -16.64 3.57 4.78
CA LEU A 152 -16.35 3.28 3.37
C LEU A 152 -14.86 3.01 3.15
N CYS A 153 -13.99 3.93 3.58
CA CYS A 153 -12.54 3.77 3.43
C CYS A 153 -12.01 2.53 4.13
N THR A 154 -12.54 2.18 5.31
CA THR A 154 -12.12 1.03 6.11
C THR A 154 -12.49 -0.28 5.43
N ILE A 155 -13.77 -0.43 5.06
CA ILE A 155 -14.26 -1.65 4.41
C ILE A 155 -13.63 -1.79 3.02
N THR A 156 -13.45 -0.70 2.28
CA THR A 156 -12.75 -0.71 0.98
C THR A 156 -11.27 -1.09 1.11
N ALA A 157 -10.53 -0.56 2.10
CA ALA A 157 -9.13 -0.92 2.32
C ALA A 157 -8.97 -2.40 2.72
N LYS A 158 -9.96 -2.95 3.44
CA LYS A 158 -10.03 -4.39 3.73
C LYS A 158 -10.37 -5.21 2.49
N LEU A 159 -11.33 -4.75 1.70
CA LEU A 159 -11.78 -5.44 0.48
C LEU A 159 -10.65 -5.57 -0.55
N ALA A 160 -9.66 -4.66 -0.52
CA ALA A 160 -8.48 -4.72 -1.40
C ALA A 160 -7.63 -6.00 -1.26
N TYR A 161 -7.77 -6.75 -0.16
CA TYR A 161 -7.10 -8.05 0.03
C TYR A 161 -7.81 -9.21 -0.68
N GLU A 162 -9.00 -8.98 -1.23
CA GLU A 162 -9.78 -10.02 -1.89
C GLU A 162 -9.50 -10.09 -3.39
N ASN A 163 -9.78 -11.25 -3.98
CA ASN A 163 -9.65 -11.45 -5.41
C ASN A 163 -10.69 -10.62 -6.19
N LYS A 164 -10.38 -10.32 -7.46
CA LYS A 164 -11.21 -9.52 -8.36
C LYS A 164 -12.70 -9.91 -8.35
N ALA A 165 -13.03 -11.20 -8.46
CA ALA A 165 -14.43 -11.63 -8.55
C ALA A 165 -15.20 -11.37 -7.25
N TYR A 166 -14.55 -11.53 -6.09
CA TYR A 166 -15.14 -11.19 -4.79
C TYR A 166 -15.37 -9.68 -4.68
N VAL A 167 -14.34 -8.87 -4.99
CA VAL A 167 -14.43 -7.40 -4.97
C VAL A 167 -15.57 -6.91 -5.88
N GLU A 168 -15.61 -7.39 -7.12
CA GLU A 168 -16.64 -7.02 -8.10
C GLU A 168 -18.04 -7.42 -7.62
N ASN A 169 -18.18 -8.60 -7.01
CA ASN A 169 -19.45 -9.05 -6.45
C ASN A 169 -19.92 -8.16 -5.28
N VAL A 170 -19.03 -7.77 -4.36
CA VAL A 170 -19.38 -6.87 -3.25
C VAL A 170 -19.80 -5.51 -3.79
N VAL A 171 -19.00 -4.89 -4.66
CA VAL A 171 -19.26 -3.55 -5.22
C VAL A 171 -20.56 -3.53 -6.02
N ARG A 172 -20.75 -4.47 -6.96
CA ARG A 172 -21.94 -4.49 -7.83
C ARG A 172 -23.19 -4.97 -7.10
N ASN A 173 -23.09 -6.10 -6.39
CA ASN A 173 -24.28 -6.79 -5.91
C ASN A 173 -24.68 -6.40 -4.49
N GLN A 174 -23.74 -6.02 -3.63
CA GLN A 174 -24.03 -5.59 -2.26
C GLN A 174 -24.14 -4.07 -2.16
N TRP A 175 -23.15 -3.33 -2.63
CA TRP A 175 -23.13 -1.86 -2.54
C TRP A 175 -23.96 -1.17 -3.62
N LYS A 176 -24.35 -1.89 -4.68
CA LYS A 176 -25.07 -1.34 -5.84
C LYS A 176 -24.32 -0.18 -6.49
N MET A 177 -23.00 -0.33 -6.58
CA MET A 177 -22.07 0.63 -7.16
C MET A 177 -21.49 0.10 -8.47
N HIS A 178 -20.85 0.99 -9.24
CA HIS A 178 -20.21 0.62 -10.49
C HIS A 178 -18.75 0.21 -10.25
N PHE A 179 -18.47 -1.08 -10.34
CA PHE A 179 -17.10 -1.58 -10.38
C PHE A 179 -16.44 -1.20 -11.72
N VAL A 180 -15.30 -0.51 -11.66
CA VAL A 180 -14.58 -0.03 -12.86
C VAL A 180 -13.55 -1.06 -13.29
N GLU A 181 -12.53 -1.30 -12.46
CA GLU A 181 -11.42 -2.17 -12.82
C GLU A 181 -10.63 -2.63 -11.59
N PHE A 182 -10.03 -3.81 -11.70
CA PHE A 182 -9.05 -4.34 -10.77
C PHE A 182 -7.72 -4.49 -11.50
N TYR A 183 -6.64 -4.05 -10.87
CA TYR A 183 -5.30 -4.01 -11.42
C TYR A 183 -4.40 -4.95 -10.66
N ASP A 184 -3.84 -5.92 -11.38
CA ASP A 184 -2.58 -6.55 -11.02
C ASP A 184 -1.48 -5.77 -11.76
N SER A 185 -0.60 -5.10 -11.02
CA SER A 185 0.42 -4.21 -11.57
C SER A 185 1.82 -4.77 -11.36
N PHE A 186 2.65 -4.58 -12.39
CA PHE A 186 4.02 -5.09 -12.43
C PHE A 186 4.95 -4.27 -11.55
N ASN A 187 5.76 -4.97 -10.74
CA ASN A 187 6.83 -4.40 -9.93
C ASN A 187 8.19 -4.83 -10.51
N VAL A 188 8.96 -3.86 -11.00
CA VAL A 188 10.26 -4.10 -11.65
C VAL A 188 11.27 -4.75 -10.70
N ALA A 189 11.26 -4.40 -9.42
CA ALA A 189 12.22 -4.93 -8.46
C ALA A 189 11.99 -6.42 -8.19
N LEU A 190 10.72 -6.83 -8.15
CA LEU A 190 10.30 -8.20 -7.89
C LEU A 190 10.23 -9.05 -9.16
N GLN A 191 10.16 -8.42 -10.35
CA GLN A 191 9.88 -9.07 -11.63
C GLN A 191 8.56 -9.85 -11.60
N ASP A 192 7.55 -9.29 -10.93
CA ASP A 192 6.27 -9.95 -10.69
C ASP A 192 5.10 -8.95 -10.61
N TRP A 193 3.87 -9.44 -10.74
CA TRP A 193 2.61 -8.68 -10.68
C TRP A 193 2.15 -8.49 -9.22
N ALA A 194 3.01 -7.87 -8.42
CA ALA A 194 2.88 -7.87 -6.97
C ALA A 194 2.00 -6.75 -6.39
N THR A 195 1.61 -5.75 -7.18
CA THR A 195 0.84 -4.60 -6.64
C THR A 195 -0.59 -4.62 -7.11
N GLN A 196 -1.50 -4.83 -6.16
CA GLN A 196 -2.93 -4.87 -6.41
C GLN A 196 -3.63 -3.58 -6.00
N SER A 197 -4.57 -3.17 -6.84
CA SER A 197 -5.46 -2.05 -6.57
C SER A 197 -6.77 -2.21 -7.34
N PHE A 198 -7.80 -1.49 -6.93
CA PHE A 198 -9.03 -1.44 -7.71
C PHE A 198 -9.70 -0.08 -7.63
N ILE A 199 -10.56 0.19 -8.61
CA ILE A 199 -11.33 1.42 -8.74
C ILE A 199 -12.81 1.06 -8.85
N PHE A 200 -13.64 1.82 -8.17
CA PHE A 200 -15.09 1.82 -8.36
C PHE A 200 -15.66 3.22 -8.26
N CYS A 201 -16.86 3.39 -8.79
CA CYS A 201 -17.62 4.63 -8.78
C CYS A 201 -18.97 4.40 -8.10
N ASP A 202 -19.59 5.46 -7.55
CA ASP A 202 -20.96 5.38 -7.04
C ASP A 202 -21.96 4.98 -8.15
N ARG A 203 -21.71 5.45 -9.38
CA ARG A 203 -22.52 5.21 -10.60
C ARG A 203 -21.64 5.04 -11.83
N GLU A 204 -22.20 4.49 -12.91
CA GLU A 204 -21.50 4.30 -14.19
C GLU A 204 -21.38 5.60 -14.99
N GLU A 205 -22.45 6.38 -15.02
CA GLU A 205 -22.53 7.69 -15.68
C GLU A 205 -22.80 8.79 -14.64
N ASP A 206 -22.20 9.96 -14.86
CA ASP A 206 -22.27 11.14 -13.97
C ASP A 206 -21.98 10.80 -12.50
N ALA A 207 -20.93 9.99 -12.31
CA ALA A 207 -20.45 9.60 -10.99
C ALA A 207 -20.09 10.83 -10.16
N GLN A 208 -20.48 10.81 -8.88
CA GLN A 208 -20.11 11.85 -7.91
C GLN A 208 -18.91 11.43 -7.06
N LEU A 209 -18.61 10.13 -7.00
CA LEU A 209 -17.51 9.59 -6.22
C LEU A 209 -16.77 8.53 -7.04
N ILE A 210 -15.45 8.65 -7.07
CA ILE A 210 -14.51 7.65 -7.55
C ILE A 210 -13.63 7.25 -6.36
N VAL A 211 -13.53 5.96 -6.08
CA VAL A 211 -12.69 5.44 -4.99
C VAL A 211 -11.58 4.60 -5.58
N VAL A 212 -10.34 4.88 -5.17
CA VAL A 212 -9.14 4.11 -5.49
C VAL A 212 -8.66 3.42 -4.22
N ALA A 213 -8.48 2.11 -4.29
CA ALA A 213 -8.04 1.31 -3.15
C ALA A 213 -6.76 0.56 -3.49
N PHE A 214 -5.74 0.69 -2.64
CA PHE A 214 -4.51 -0.08 -2.74
C PHE A 214 -4.49 -1.22 -1.72
N ARG A 215 -4.15 -2.42 -2.17
CA ARG A 215 -3.91 -3.56 -1.28
C ARG A 215 -2.64 -3.34 -0.48
N GLY A 216 -2.64 -3.82 0.76
CA GLY A 216 -1.41 -3.94 1.55
C GLY A 216 -0.80 -5.33 1.48
N THR A 217 -0.09 -5.67 2.55
CA THR A 217 0.71 -6.88 2.69
C THR A 217 -0.15 -8.11 2.91
N GLU A 218 -0.14 -9.06 1.97
CA GLU A 218 -0.72 -10.38 2.23
C GLU A 218 0.09 -11.09 3.33
N ALA A 219 -0.60 -11.61 4.34
CA ALA A 219 0.05 -12.19 5.53
C ALA A 219 1.08 -13.29 5.21
N PHE A 220 0.86 -14.03 4.12
CA PHE A 220 1.71 -15.12 3.68
C PHE A 220 2.53 -14.81 2.42
N ASN A 221 2.52 -13.56 1.96
CA ASN A 221 3.28 -13.12 0.79
C ASN A 221 4.63 -12.54 1.21
N ALA A 222 5.68 -13.32 1.03
CA ALA A 222 7.03 -12.92 1.43
C ALA A 222 7.52 -11.67 0.67
N ASN A 223 7.09 -11.45 -0.57
CA ASN A 223 7.51 -10.29 -1.36
C ASN A 223 6.93 -8.98 -0.83
N ASP A 224 5.67 -9.01 -0.38
CA ASP A 224 5.05 -7.86 0.27
C ASP A 224 5.80 -7.51 1.57
N TRP A 225 6.11 -8.51 2.40
CA TRP A 225 6.90 -8.31 3.61
C TRP A 225 8.33 -7.82 3.34
N LEU A 226 8.99 -8.32 2.29
CA LEU A 226 10.32 -7.87 1.90
C LEU A 226 10.33 -6.37 1.57
N THR A 227 9.27 -5.90 0.89
CA THR A 227 9.05 -4.49 0.55
C THR A 227 8.84 -3.66 1.81
N ASP A 228 8.05 -4.13 2.77
CA ASP A 228 7.79 -3.43 4.04
C ASP A 228 9.03 -3.31 4.93
N PHE A 229 9.92 -4.30 4.87
CA PHE A 229 11.16 -4.31 5.62
C PHE A 229 12.31 -3.59 4.90
N ASP A 230 12.11 -3.12 3.66
CA ASP A 230 13.15 -2.41 2.93
C ASP A 230 13.45 -1.06 3.59
N ILE A 231 14.62 -0.92 4.19
CA ILE A 231 15.06 0.33 4.82
C ILE A 231 15.80 1.25 3.84
N SER A 232 15.75 0.93 2.54
CA SER A 232 16.32 1.76 1.48
C SER A 232 15.50 3.05 1.30
N SER A 233 16.19 4.12 0.97
CA SER A 233 15.59 5.44 0.76
C SER A 233 16.15 6.10 -0.49
N PHE A 234 15.29 6.86 -1.16
CA PHE A 234 15.64 7.63 -2.34
C PHE A 234 15.21 9.08 -2.14
N GLU A 235 16.12 10.02 -2.40
CA GLU A 235 15.85 11.44 -2.29
C GLU A 235 15.22 11.96 -3.57
N ILE A 236 14.01 12.51 -3.45
CA ILE A 236 13.39 13.28 -4.51
C ILE A 236 13.66 14.75 -4.21
N ARG A 237 14.27 15.46 -5.17
CA ARG A 237 14.59 16.88 -5.04
C ARG A 237 13.33 17.68 -4.65
N GLU A 238 13.50 18.60 -3.70
CA GLU A 238 12.42 19.47 -3.15
C GLU A 238 11.32 18.75 -2.35
N VAL A 239 11.26 17.41 -2.43
CA VAL A 239 10.32 16.57 -1.67
C VAL A 239 10.98 16.03 -0.40
N GLY A 240 12.17 15.44 -0.50
CA GLY A 240 12.87 14.78 0.61
C GLY A 240 13.10 13.28 0.36
N ASN A 241 13.50 12.56 1.41
CA ASN A 241 13.72 11.12 1.31
C ASN A 241 12.40 10.35 1.39
N VAL A 242 12.20 9.45 0.44
CA VAL A 242 11.04 8.57 0.34
C VAL A 242 11.51 7.12 0.38
N HIS A 243 10.68 6.27 0.98
CA HIS A 243 10.94 4.84 1.10
C HIS A 243 10.97 4.17 -0.28
N HIS A 244 12.08 3.50 -0.57
CA HIS A 244 12.39 2.97 -1.89
C HIS A 244 11.45 1.83 -2.31
N GLY A 245 11.27 0.81 -1.44
CA GLY A 245 10.34 -0.29 -1.72
C GLY A 245 8.91 0.14 -2.06
N PHE A 246 8.36 1.14 -1.38
CA PHE A 246 7.02 1.65 -1.67
C PHE A 246 6.93 2.34 -3.04
N MET A 247 8.00 3.03 -3.47
CA MET A 247 8.06 3.58 -4.82
C MET A 247 8.14 2.48 -5.88
N GLN A 248 8.92 1.41 -5.64
CA GLN A 248 8.99 0.26 -6.53
C GLN A 248 7.63 -0.41 -6.68
N ALA A 249 6.90 -0.63 -5.58
CA ALA A 249 5.54 -1.17 -5.60
C ALA A 249 4.57 -0.28 -6.39
N LEU A 250 4.69 1.05 -6.27
CA LEU A 250 3.82 1.97 -7.00
C LEU A 250 4.14 2.06 -8.50
N GLY A 251 5.29 1.52 -8.95
CA GLY A 251 5.65 1.41 -10.36
C GLY A 251 6.92 2.14 -10.79
N MET A 252 7.87 2.37 -9.88
CA MET A 252 9.18 2.93 -10.23
C MET A 252 9.97 1.98 -11.14
N GLN A 253 10.58 2.54 -12.18
CA GLN A 253 11.26 1.75 -13.24
C GLN A 253 12.78 1.69 -13.13
N ASP A 254 13.39 2.65 -12.42
CA ASP A 254 14.84 2.80 -12.26
C ASP A 254 15.11 3.32 -10.85
N ASP A 255 16.12 2.77 -10.19
CA ASP A 255 16.46 3.01 -8.78
C ASP A 255 17.57 4.06 -8.59
N LYS A 256 18.12 4.63 -9.67
CA LYS A 256 19.27 5.54 -9.64
C LYS A 256 18.97 6.91 -10.23
N VAL A 257 18.12 6.97 -11.24
CA VAL A 257 17.80 8.20 -11.96
C VAL A 257 16.31 8.48 -11.85
N TYR A 258 15.95 9.56 -11.16
CA TYR A 258 14.55 9.92 -10.91
C TYR A 258 13.74 10.04 -12.20
N GLU A 259 14.26 10.73 -13.23
CA GLU A 259 13.55 10.94 -14.49
C GLU A 259 13.35 9.64 -15.28
N ALA A 260 14.24 8.66 -15.10
CA ALA A 260 14.11 7.33 -15.69
C ALA A 260 13.19 6.43 -14.86
N GLY A 261 13.17 6.61 -13.53
CA GLY A 261 12.32 5.85 -12.62
C GLY A 261 10.86 6.30 -12.62
N TRP A 262 10.62 7.60 -12.81
CA TRP A 262 9.32 8.25 -12.86
C TRP A 262 9.17 9.14 -14.10
N PRO A 263 9.20 8.57 -15.32
CA PRO A 263 8.97 9.34 -16.53
C PRO A 263 7.53 9.88 -16.53
N LYS A 264 7.33 11.17 -16.86
CA LYS A 264 5.96 11.75 -16.88
C LYS A 264 5.02 11.00 -17.83
N ASN A 265 5.54 10.59 -18.99
CA ASN A 265 4.83 9.74 -19.96
C ASN A 265 5.63 8.45 -20.15
N LEU A 266 4.95 7.31 -20.01
CA LEU A 266 5.58 6.02 -20.30
C LEU A 266 5.99 5.98 -21.77
N ARG A 267 7.21 5.52 -22.01
CA ARG A 267 7.59 5.07 -23.35
C ARG A 267 6.88 3.74 -23.59
N GLY A 268 6.51 3.46 -24.84
CA GLY A 268 5.83 2.22 -25.20
C GLY A 268 6.61 1.03 -24.63
N ASP A 269 5.96 0.25 -23.78
CA ASP A 269 6.54 -0.95 -23.22
C ASP A 269 6.22 -2.12 -24.16
N GLU A 270 7.26 -2.73 -24.73
CA GLU A 270 7.16 -3.86 -25.65
C GLU A 270 6.49 -5.07 -24.97
N GLU A 271 6.54 -5.16 -23.64
CA GLU A 271 5.98 -6.26 -22.86
C GLU A 271 4.57 -5.97 -22.28
N ASN A 272 3.98 -4.82 -22.60
CA ASN A 272 2.64 -4.43 -22.13
C ASN A 272 2.50 -4.46 -20.59
N ARG A 273 3.58 -4.18 -19.85
CA ARG A 273 3.55 -4.15 -18.38
C ARG A 273 2.78 -2.92 -17.92
N LYS A 274 1.90 -3.12 -16.93
CA LYS A 274 1.11 -2.05 -16.33
C LYS A 274 1.69 -1.70 -14.96
N PHE A 275 2.18 -0.47 -14.83
CA PHE A 275 2.65 0.08 -13.57
C PHE A 275 1.50 0.74 -12.81
N ALA A 276 1.39 0.51 -11.50
CA ALA A 276 0.22 0.87 -10.70
C ALA A 276 -0.14 2.36 -10.82
N TYR A 277 0.83 3.25 -10.59
CA TYR A 277 0.62 4.70 -10.71
C TYR A 277 0.05 5.10 -12.07
N TYR A 278 0.69 4.64 -13.16
CA TYR A 278 0.33 5.03 -14.51
C TYR A 278 -1.02 4.46 -14.93
N ALA A 279 -1.28 3.19 -14.64
CA ALA A 279 -2.55 2.54 -14.95
C ALA A 279 -3.73 3.26 -14.26
N ILE A 280 -3.60 3.56 -12.98
CA ILE A 280 -4.61 4.30 -12.20
C ILE A 280 -4.74 5.73 -12.73
N ARG A 281 -3.63 6.43 -12.95
CA ARG A 281 -3.63 7.82 -13.45
C ARG A 281 -4.37 7.94 -14.78
N GLU A 282 -4.04 7.09 -15.76
CA GLU A 282 -4.72 7.12 -17.06
C GLU A 282 -6.20 6.75 -16.93
N LYS A 283 -6.55 5.78 -16.07
CA LYS A 283 -7.96 5.46 -15.82
C LYS A 283 -8.72 6.64 -15.21
N LEU A 284 -8.14 7.32 -14.22
CA LEU A 284 -8.74 8.49 -13.59
C LEU A 284 -8.94 9.64 -14.59
N ARG A 285 -7.99 9.88 -15.51
CA ARG A 285 -8.17 10.85 -16.61
C ARG A 285 -9.42 10.52 -17.42
N THR A 286 -9.55 9.27 -17.89
CA THR A 286 -10.73 8.84 -18.66
C THR A 286 -12.03 8.94 -17.86
N LEU A 287 -12.01 8.62 -16.56
CA LEU A 287 -13.20 8.72 -15.71
C LEU A 287 -13.61 10.17 -15.49
N LEU A 288 -12.67 11.10 -15.28
CA LEU A 288 -12.97 12.52 -15.06
C LEU A 288 -13.45 13.24 -16.33
N GLU A 289 -13.04 12.78 -17.52
CA GLU A 289 -13.60 13.29 -18.78
C GLU A 289 -15.11 13.04 -18.88
N ARG A 290 -15.57 11.89 -18.38
CA ARG A 290 -16.98 11.48 -18.37
C ARG A 290 -17.73 12.01 -17.14
N ASN A 291 -17.05 12.14 -16.01
CA ASN A 291 -17.63 12.49 -14.72
C ASN A 291 -16.96 13.74 -14.16
N LYS A 292 -17.24 14.90 -14.78
CA LYS A 292 -16.51 16.17 -14.52
C LYS A 292 -16.62 16.69 -13.09
N ASN A 293 -17.65 16.27 -12.35
CA ASN A 293 -17.90 16.69 -10.97
C ASN A 293 -17.54 15.61 -9.94
N ALA A 294 -16.95 14.50 -10.38
CA ALA A 294 -16.61 13.39 -9.50
C ALA A 294 -15.51 13.80 -8.51
N LYS A 295 -15.73 13.45 -7.25
CA LYS A 295 -14.69 13.54 -6.22
C LYS A 295 -13.92 12.24 -6.17
N ILE A 296 -12.62 12.34 -6.01
CA ILE A 296 -11.74 11.17 -5.84
C ILE A 296 -11.43 11.00 -4.36
N LEU A 297 -11.52 9.76 -3.91
CA LEU A 297 -11.07 9.28 -2.62
C LEU A 297 -10.02 8.19 -2.82
N VAL A 298 -8.92 8.26 -2.08
CA VAL A 298 -7.87 7.23 -2.11
C VAL A 298 -7.75 6.59 -0.74
N THR A 299 -7.71 5.26 -0.69
CA THR A 299 -7.60 4.50 0.55
C THR A 299 -6.64 3.32 0.47
N GLY A 300 -6.15 2.86 1.63
CA GLY A 300 -5.33 1.66 1.75
C GLY A 300 -4.94 1.32 3.18
N HIS A 301 -4.64 0.05 3.43
CA HIS A 301 -4.18 -0.48 4.72
C HIS A 301 -2.74 -0.99 4.64
N SER A 302 -1.94 -0.85 5.70
CA SER A 302 -0.52 -1.28 5.77
C SER A 302 0.29 -0.68 4.60
N LEU A 303 1.01 -1.50 3.82
CA LEU A 303 1.66 -1.14 2.56
C LEU A 303 0.74 -0.34 1.62
N GLY A 304 -0.53 -0.73 1.48
CA GLY A 304 -1.51 -0.03 0.65
C GLY A 304 -1.78 1.39 1.14
N GLY A 305 -1.66 1.63 2.45
CA GLY A 305 -1.69 2.98 3.01
C GLY A 305 -0.49 3.81 2.56
N ALA A 306 0.70 3.20 2.44
CA ALA A 306 1.88 3.90 1.93
C ALA A 306 1.72 4.27 0.46
N LEU A 307 1.17 3.37 -0.35
CA LEU A 307 0.84 3.62 -1.75
C LEU A 307 -0.22 4.73 -1.90
N ALA A 308 -1.24 4.72 -1.03
CA ALA A 308 -2.30 5.72 -1.03
C ALA A 308 -1.81 7.17 -0.79
N ILE A 309 -0.73 7.37 -0.02
CA ILE A 309 -0.12 8.69 0.18
C ILE A 309 0.96 9.01 -0.87
N LEU A 310 1.65 8.01 -1.41
CA LEU A 310 2.61 8.22 -2.52
C LEU A 310 1.94 8.56 -3.83
N PHE A 311 0.75 7.98 -4.09
CA PHE A 311 -0.01 8.25 -5.30
C PHE A 311 -0.23 9.75 -5.55
N PRO A 312 -0.80 10.54 -4.61
CA PRO A 312 -0.93 11.98 -4.80
C PRO A 312 0.40 12.73 -4.82
N CYS A 313 1.46 12.23 -4.16
CA CYS A 313 2.79 12.82 -4.28
C CYS A 313 3.26 12.83 -5.74
N LEU A 314 3.11 11.69 -6.43
CA LEU A 314 3.46 11.57 -7.85
C LEU A 314 2.55 12.40 -8.75
N LEU A 315 1.26 12.52 -8.42
CA LEU A 315 0.35 13.43 -9.15
C LEU A 315 0.84 14.88 -9.08
N VAL A 316 1.27 15.35 -7.90
CA VAL A 316 1.86 16.69 -7.74
C VAL A 316 3.15 16.82 -8.58
N LEU A 317 4.05 15.86 -8.49
CA LEU A 317 5.31 15.87 -9.23
C LEU A 317 5.10 15.84 -10.75
N HIS A 318 4.07 15.15 -11.23
CA HIS A 318 3.72 15.08 -12.65
C HIS A 318 2.79 16.22 -13.09
N GLN A 319 2.37 17.11 -12.19
CA GLN A 319 1.46 18.24 -12.46
C GLN A 319 0.12 17.75 -13.05
N GLU A 320 -0.49 16.76 -12.41
CA GLU A 320 -1.79 16.20 -12.80
C GLU A 320 -2.95 17.00 -12.19
N ASP A 321 -3.01 18.29 -12.48
CA ASP A 321 -3.92 19.25 -11.83
C ASP A 321 -5.39 18.84 -11.92
N THR A 322 -5.82 18.26 -13.03
CA THR A 322 -7.22 17.77 -13.19
C THR A 322 -7.58 16.72 -12.15
N ILE A 323 -6.66 15.78 -11.88
CA ILE A 323 -6.88 14.72 -10.89
C ILE A 323 -6.74 15.31 -9.49
N LEU A 324 -5.73 16.16 -9.25
CA LEU A 324 -5.49 16.79 -7.96
C LEU A 324 -6.67 17.66 -7.50
N ASN A 325 -7.26 18.44 -8.40
CA ASN A 325 -8.44 19.27 -8.11
C ASN A 325 -9.69 18.44 -7.79
N SER A 326 -9.76 17.20 -8.29
CA SER A 326 -10.86 16.27 -8.02
C SER A 326 -10.59 15.40 -6.78
N LEU A 327 -9.33 15.26 -6.36
CA LEU A 327 -8.93 14.52 -5.17
C LEU A 327 -9.33 15.27 -3.90
N THR A 328 -10.17 14.65 -3.08
CA THR A 328 -10.72 15.30 -1.89
C THR A 328 -10.25 14.66 -0.59
N ASP A 329 -10.02 13.35 -0.60
CA ASP A 329 -9.76 12.58 0.62
C ASP A 329 -8.69 11.51 0.38
N VAL A 330 -7.76 11.41 1.33
CA VAL A 330 -6.81 10.31 1.45
C VAL A 330 -6.94 9.72 2.85
N TYR A 331 -7.41 8.49 2.94
CA TYR A 331 -7.60 7.77 4.19
C TYR A 331 -6.66 6.58 4.25
N THR A 332 -5.86 6.46 5.30
CA THR A 332 -4.91 5.36 5.42
C THR A 332 -5.01 4.70 6.78
N PHE A 333 -4.84 3.38 6.82
CA PHE A 333 -5.00 2.56 8.02
C PHE A 333 -3.72 1.77 8.28
N GLY A 334 -3.16 1.88 9.48
CA GLY A 334 -1.90 1.19 9.78
C GLY A 334 -0.75 1.61 8.86
N GLN A 335 -0.84 2.79 8.23
CA GLN A 335 0.15 3.26 7.26
C GLN A 335 1.53 3.35 7.90
N PRO A 336 2.60 2.77 7.32
CA PRO A 336 3.97 2.99 7.77
C PRO A 336 4.45 4.42 7.49
N ARG A 337 5.65 4.75 7.96
CA ARG A 337 6.34 5.99 7.60
C ARG A 337 6.86 5.85 6.16
N VAL A 338 6.42 6.78 5.32
CA VAL A 338 6.70 6.75 3.87
C VAL A 338 7.91 7.59 3.49
N GLY A 339 8.25 8.60 4.29
CA GLY A 339 9.38 9.47 4.04
C GLY A 339 9.84 10.21 5.29
N ASP A 340 10.81 11.09 5.10
CA ASP A 340 11.35 11.93 6.16
C ASP A 340 10.47 13.14 6.49
N ALA A 341 10.98 14.02 7.36
CA ALA A 341 10.26 15.24 7.76
C ALA A 341 10.06 16.21 6.58
N SER A 342 10.97 16.24 5.61
CA SER A 342 10.84 17.07 4.42
C SER A 342 9.68 16.57 3.57
N PHE A 343 9.58 15.24 3.33
CA PHE A 343 8.45 14.63 2.63
C PHE A 343 7.12 14.95 3.32
N GLY A 344 7.07 14.81 4.65
CA GLY A 344 5.87 15.13 5.44
C GLY A 344 5.43 16.59 5.30
N ASN A 345 6.38 17.53 5.31
CA ASN A 345 6.10 18.95 5.12
C ASN A 345 5.68 19.28 3.67
N TYR A 346 6.32 18.67 2.68
CA TYR A 346 5.99 18.79 1.27
C TYR A 346 4.54 18.36 1.01
N MET A 347 4.16 17.16 1.45
CA MET A 347 2.80 16.65 1.28
C MET A 347 1.77 17.50 2.01
N LYS A 348 2.07 17.93 3.25
CA LYS A 348 1.17 18.80 4.02
C LYS A 348 0.90 20.11 3.27
N LYS A 349 1.93 20.75 2.73
CA LYS A 349 1.79 22.00 1.96
C LYS A 349 0.85 21.79 0.78
N HIS A 350 1.11 20.79 -0.05
CA HIS A 350 0.30 20.54 -1.25
C HIS A 350 -1.13 20.09 -0.93
N PHE A 351 -1.35 19.37 0.17
CA PHE A 351 -2.69 18.99 0.59
C PHE A 351 -3.51 20.19 1.05
N ILE A 352 -2.89 21.14 1.75
CA ILE A 352 -3.55 22.41 2.11
C ILE A 352 -3.89 23.21 0.85
N GLU A 353 -2.95 23.36 -0.09
CA GLU A 353 -3.14 24.10 -1.34
C GLU A 353 -4.27 23.51 -2.21
N ASN A 354 -4.35 22.18 -2.31
CA ASN A 354 -5.35 21.47 -3.11
C ASN A 354 -6.62 21.10 -2.31
N HIS A 355 -6.74 21.55 -1.06
CA HIS A 355 -7.89 21.25 -0.18
C HIS A 355 -8.14 19.74 0.03
N ILE A 356 -7.09 18.93 -0.02
CA ILE A 356 -7.13 17.48 0.18
C ILE A 356 -7.13 17.20 1.69
N ARG A 357 -8.13 16.47 2.17
CA ARG A 357 -8.15 15.95 3.53
C ARG A 357 -7.32 14.68 3.62
N TYR A 358 -6.43 14.62 4.61
CA TYR A 358 -5.63 13.44 4.88
C TYR A 358 -5.88 12.95 6.30
N LYS A 359 -6.27 11.69 6.44
CA LYS A 359 -6.46 11.02 7.73
C LYS A 359 -5.68 9.72 7.79
N ARG A 360 -4.68 9.71 8.67
CA ARG A 360 -3.91 8.52 9.02
C ARG A 360 -4.45 7.91 10.30
N VAL A 361 -5.12 6.76 10.18
CA VAL A 361 -5.72 6.03 11.28
C VAL A 361 -4.73 5.00 11.82
N VAL A 362 -4.49 5.05 13.13
CA VAL A 362 -3.55 4.16 13.84
C VAL A 362 -4.28 3.46 14.97
N TYR A 363 -4.21 2.13 15.01
CA TYR A 363 -4.89 1.33 16.03
C TYR A 363 -3.96 1.02 17.22
N ARG A 364 -4.21 1.64 18.37
CA ARG A 364 -3.53 1.37 19.66
C ARG A 364 -2.00 1.18 19.52
N TYR A 365 -1.53 -0.04 19.73
CA TYR A 365 -0.13 -0.43 19.75
C TYR A 365 0.36 -1.02 18.43
N ASP A 366 -0.35 -0.82 17.32
CA ASP A 366 0.09 -1.22 15.99
C ASP A 366 1.51 -0.71 15.69
N ILE A 367 2.39 -1.66 15.35
CA ILE A 367 3.81 -1.43 15.12
C ILE A 367 4.08 -0.83 13.73
N VAL A 368 3.23 -1.11 12.74
CA VAL A 368 3.49 -0.73 11.34
C VAL A 368 3.64 0.79 11.19
N PRO A 369 2.79 1.64 11.80
CA PRO A 369 2.96 3.10 11.76
C PRO A 369 4.26 3.64 12.38
N ARG A 370 4.97 2.79 13.12
CA ARG A 370 6.24 3.11 13.78
C ARG A 370 7.45 2.64 12.98
N LEU A 371 7.27 2.05 11.81
CA LEU A 371 8.32 1.62 10.90
C LEU A 371 8.32 2.49 9.63
N PRO A 372 9.49 2.73 9.00
CA PRO A 372 10.83 2.53 9.54
C PRO A 372 11.07 3.40 10.80
N LEU A 373 11.96 2.94 11.70
CA LEU A 373 12.24 3.65 12.96
C LEU A 373 12.90 5.01 12.72
N ARG A 374 12.61 6.00 13.58
CA ARG A 374 13.25 7.32 13.53
C ARG A 374 14.75 7.18 13.78
N SER A 375 15.57 7.87 12.98
CA SER A 375 16.98 8.09 13.34
C SER A 375 17.04 8.93 14.62
N PRO A 376 17.88 8.59 15.62
CA PRO A 376 18.04 9.37 16.84
C PRO A 376 18.55 10.80 16.60
N SER A 377 19.03 11.13 15.39
CA SER A 377 19.42 12.49 15.00
C SER A 377 18.27 13.38 14.51
N SER A 378 17.05 12.85 14.40
CA SER A 378 15.87 13.62 13.96
C SER A 378 15.14 14.25 15.17
N THR A 379 15.67 15.37 15.68
CA THR A 379 15.09 16.11 16.79
C THR A 379 13.88 16.99 16.41
N SER A 380 13.33 16.84 15.21
CA SER A 380 12.18 17.65 14.78
C SER A 380 10.85 16.93 15.04
N PRO A 381 9.97 17.49 15.89
CA PRO A 381 8.65 16.91 16.14
C PRO A 381 7.80 17.04 14.87
N THR A 382 7.63 15.93 14.15
CA THR A 382 6.69 15.83 13.03
C THR A 382 5.36 15.29 13.54
N LEU A 383 4.33 16.14 13.47
CA LEU A 383 2.88 15.87 13.34
C LEU A 383 2.32 14.49 13.78
N GLU A 384 2.74 13.98 14.94
CA GLU A 384 1.97 12.96 15.67
C GLU A 384 0.79 13.57 16.43
N ALA A 385 0.64 14.91 16.40
CA ALA A 385 -0.24 15.65 17.30
C ALA A 385 -1.49 16.30 16.66
N ALA A 386 -1.88 15.98 15.42
CA ALA A 386 -3.00 16.67 14.77
C ALA A 386 -4.15 15.80 14.23
N SER A 387 -4.14 14.46 14.39
CA SER A 387 -5.31 13.65 13.99
C SER A 387 -5.51 12.36 14.79
N THR A 388 -4.96 12.26 16.00
CA THR A 388 -5.30 11.17 16.93
C THR A 388 -6.59 11.53 17.66
N THR A 389 -7.74 11.40 17.00
CA THR A 389 -8.95 11.09 17.76
C THR A 389 -8.87 9.61 18.11
N PRO A 390 -8.68 9.23 19.38
CA PRO A 390 -8.83 7.83 19.77
C PRO A 390 -10.25 7.41 19.41
N VAL A 391 -10.39 6.42 18.54
CA VAL A 391 -11.68 5.74 18.34
C VAL A 391 -11.95 5.00 19.64
N GLY A 392 -12.77 5.63 20.47
CA GLY A 392 -13.28 5.05 21.71
C GLY A 392 -14.03 3.77 21.39
N THR A 393 -13.78 2.76 22.21
CA THR A 393 -14.63 1.58 22.33
C THR A 393 -16.03 1.99 22.76
N THR A 394 -17.03 1.62 21.98
CA THR A 394 -18.36 1.23 22.46
C THR A 394 -18.70 -0.12 21.87
#